data_AF-A0A6G3RU63-F1
#
_entry.id   AF-A0A6G3RU63-F1
#
_cell.length_a   1.000
_cell.length_b   1.000
_cell.length_c   1.000
_cell.angle_alpha   90.00
_cell.angle_beta   90.00
_cell.angle_gamma   90.00
#
_symmetry.space_group_name_H-M   'P 1'
#
loop_
_entity.id
_entity.type
_entity.pdbx_description
1 polymer ?
#
loop_
_entity_poly.entity_id
_entity_poly.type
_entity_poly.pdbx_seq_one_letter_code
_entity_poly.pdbx_strand_id
1 'polypeptide(L)' 'MTSYTSEDPVICLCADVRESEVLSAIAAGICDIPTLRETTSANTGCGDCIIDLEELLEAREDHHERR' A
#
# COMPACT_ATOMS: atom_id res chain seq x y z
N MET A 1 25.44 -4.64 7.14
CA MET A 1 25.25 -3.19 7.00
C MET A 1 24.02 -2.98 6.15
N THR A 2 22.85 -2.97 6.80
CA THR A 2 21.61 -2.38 6.28
C THR A 2 20.88 -1.89 7.52
N SER A 3 21.18 -0.65 7.88
CA SER A 3 20.36 0.14 8.80
C SER A 3 18.99 0.28 8.15
N TYR A 4 18.05 -0.59 8.50
CA TYR A 4 16.63 -0.43 8.19
C TYR A 4 16.13 0.71 9.07
N THR A 5 16.26 1.93 8.56
CA THR A 5 15.52 3.05 9.11
C THR A 5 14.05 2.72 8.91
N SER A 6 13.23 3.06 9.90
CA SER A 6 11.78 3.00 9.83
C SER A 6 11.27 3.85 8.67
N GLU A 7 11.34 3.34 7.44
CA GLU A 7 10.93 4.02 6.23
C GLU A 7 9.46 3.68 6.02
N ASP A 8 8.62 4.70 6.14
CA ASP A 8 7.22 4.67 5.75
C ASP A 8 7.14 5.39 4.39
N PRO A 9 7.50 4.70 3.29
CA PRO A 9 7.63 5.34 1.99
C PRO A 9 6.27 5.85 1.52
N VAL A 10 6.32 6.94 0.75
CA VAL A 10 5.13 7.51 0.12
C VAL A 10 4.80 6.67 -1.10
N ILE A 11 3.65 6.00 -1.07
CA ILE A 11 3.12 5.18 -2.17
C ILE A 11 2.43 6.07 -3.21
N CYS A 12 1.64 7.05 -2.77
CA CYS A 12 0.96 7.98 -3.66
C CYS A 12 1.35 9.43 -3.36
N LEU A 13 2.20 10.02 -4.20
CA LEU A 13 2.60 11.43 -4.05
C LEU A 13 1.42 12.41 -4.26
N CYS A 14 0.45 12.06 -5.12
CA CYS A 14 -0.69 12.94 -5.39
C CYS A 14 -1.59 13.18 -4.17
N ALA A 15 -1.76 12.14 -3.35
CA ALA A 15 -2.62 12.17 -2.18
C ALA A 15 -1.82 12.09 -0.86
N ASP A 16 -0.48 12.18 -0.93
CA ASP A 16 0.46 11.98 0.17
C ASP A 16 0.23 10.70 0.98
N VAL A 17 -0.17 9.62 0.30
CA VAL A 17 -0.50 8.33 0.95
C VAL A 17 0.76 7.53 1.17
N ARG A 18 0.94 7.03 2.38
CA ARG A 18 2.10 6.20 2.77
C ARG A 18 1.79 4.72 2.81
N GLU A 19 2.84 3.90 2.81
CA GLU A 19 2.73 2.45 2.89
C GLU A 19 1.98 2.01 4.14
N SER A 20 2.26 2.64 5.29
CA SER A 20 1.56 2.34 6.54
C SER A 20 0.05 2.59 6.48
N GLU A 21 -0.40 3.61 5.72
CA GLU A 21 -1.81 3.89 5.52
C GLU A 21 -2.48 2.84 4.64
N VAL A 22 -1.80 2.42 3.58
CA VAL A 22 -2.25 1.32 2.70
C VAL A 22 -2.33 0.02 3.50
N LEU A 23 -1.30 -0.32 4.27
CA LEU A 23 -1.26 -1.51 5.12
C LEU A 23 -2.34 -1.47 6.21
N SER A 24 -2.61 -0.30 6.80
CA SER A 24 -3.68 -0.12 7.77
C SER A 24 -5.06 -0.34 7.15
N ALA A 25 -5.28 0.18 5.93
CA ALA A 25 -6.50 -0.04 5.16
C ALA A 25 -6.69 -1.54 4.82
N ILE A 26 -5.64 -2.22 4.38
CA ILE A 26 -5.65 -3.66 4.11
C ILE A 26 -5.90 -4.45 5.41
N ALA A 27 -5.30 -4.04 6.54
CA ALA A 27 -5.53 -4.65 7.85
C ALA A 27 -6.96 -4.49 8.35
N ALA A 28 -7.67 -3.43 7.91
CA ALA A 28 -9.10 -3.25 8.16
C ALA A 28 -9.99 -4.22 7.35
N GLY A 29 -9.41 -5.02 6.44
CA GLY A 29 -10.11 -6.00 5.62
C GLY A 29 -10.41 -5.54 4.21
N ILE A 30 -9.73 -4.48 3.73
CA ILE A 30 -9.83 -4.03 2.35
C ILE A 30 -8.96 -4.92 1.46
N CYS A 31 -9.59 -5.58 0.50
CA CYS A 31 -8.93 -6.51 -0.44
C CYS A 31 -9.05 -6.06 -1.90
N ASP A 32 -9.60 -4.87 -2.15
CA ASP A 32 -9.94 -4.39 -3.48
C ASP A 32 -9.38 -2.99 -3.69
N ILE A 33 -8.71 -2.79 -4.82
CA ILE A 33 -8.23 -1.48 -5.27
C ILE A 33 -9.31 -0.38 -5.19
N PRO A 34 -10.53 -0.53 -5.76
CA PRO A 34 -11.53 0.55 -5.71
C PRO A 34 -11.87 0.99 -4.29
N THR A 35 -12.06 0.05 -3.35
CA THR A 35 -12.34 0.36 -1.94
C THR A 35 -11.12 0.96 -1.24
N LEU A 36 -9.92 0.51 -1.59
CA LEU A 36 -8.67 1.08 -1.10
C LEU A 36 -8.53 2.55 -1.53
N ARG A 37 -8.87 2.88 -2.76
CA ARG A 37 -8.89 4.26 -3.29
C ARG A 37 -9.92 5.13 -2.58
N GLU A 38 -11.12 4.61 -2.32
CA GLU A 38 -12.15 5.35 -1.56
C GLU A 38 -11.71 5.64 -0.12
N THR A 39 -10.95 4.72 0.48
CA THR A 39 -10.51 4.84 1.88
C THR A 39 -9.27 5.72 2.02
N THR A 40 -8.27 5.54 1.16
CA THR A 40 -6.96 6.20 1.26
C THR A 40 -6.81 7.40 0.32
N SER A 41 -7.73 7.59 -0.63
CA SER A 41 -7.60 8.53 -1.76
C SER A 41 -6.40 8.28 -2.69
N ALA A 42 -5.64 7.19 -2.50
CA ALA A 42 -4.56 6.81 -3.39
C ALA A 42 -5.10 6.55 -4.82
N ASN A 43 -4.26 6.76 -5.84
CA ASN A 43 -4.60 6.50 -7.25
C ASN A 43 -5.85 7.23 -7.80
N THR A 44 -6.24 8.36 -7.21
CA THR A 44 -7.32 9.22 -7.73
C THR A 44 -6.83 10.37 -8.62
N GLY A 45 -5.50 10.52 -8.75
CA GLY A 45 -4.82 11.57 -9.51
C GLY A 45 -4.16 11.07 -10.80
N CYS A 46 -2.83 10.90 -10.79
CA CYS A 46 -2.05 10.56 -11.99
C CYS A 46 -2.15 9.09 -12.43
N GLY A 47 -2.39 8.18 -11.49
CA GLY A 47 -2.52 6.74 -11.74
C GLY A 47 -1.23 5.93 -11.60
N ASP A 48 -0.04 6.54 -11.47
CA ASP A 48 1.25 5.83 -11.44
C ASP A 48 1.37 4.81 -10.30
N CYS A 49 0.90 5.16 -9.10
CA CYS A 49 0.96 4.31 -7.91
C CYS A 49 0.05 3.07 -7.94
N ILE A 50 -0.61 2.76 -9.07
CA ILE A 50 -1.52 1.60 -9.13
C ILE A 50 -0.77 0.29 -8.96
N ILE A 51 0.39 0.17 -9.59
CA ILE A 51 1.21 -1.04 -9.55
C ILE A 51 1.69 -1.27 -8.12
N ASP A 52 2.18 -0.24 -7.43
CA ASP A 52 2.61 -0.35 -6.03
C ASP A 52 1.47 -0.78 -5.10
N LEU A 53 0.24 -0.28 -5.32
CA LEU A 53 -0.93 -0.68 -4.53
C LEU A 53 -1.33 -2.14 -4.76
N GLU A 54 -1.26 -2.62 -6.01
CA GLU A 54 -1.51 -4.01 -6.37
C GLU A 54 -0.46 -4.93 -5.75
N GLU A 55 0.82 -4.59 -5.87
CA GLU A 55 1.92 -5.34 -5.26
C GLU A 55 1.81 -5.43 -3.73
N LEU A 56 1.40 -4.35 -3.05
CA LEU A 56 1.19 -4.37 -1.59
C LEU A 56 0.00 -5.25 -1.16
N LEU A 57 -1.05 -5.33 -1.97
CA LEU A 57 -2.19 -6.22 -1.74
C LEU A 57 -1.75 -7.69 -1.90
N GLU A 58 -1.01 -7.99 -2.96
CA GLU A 58 -0.49 -9.33 -3.26
C GLU A 58 0.59 -9.77 -2.25
N ALA A 59 1.49 -8.87 -1.85
CA ALA A 59 2.56 -9.17 -0.89
C ALA A 59 2.02 -9.61 0.48
N ARG A 60 0.80 -9.19 0.86
CA ARG A 60 0.13 -9.69 2.07
C ARG A 60 -0.18 -11.20 1.99
N GLU A 61 -0.36 -11.73 0.79
CA GLU A 61 -0.62 -13.15 0.54
C GLU A 61 0.68 -13.98 0.56
N ASP A 62 1.79 -13.42 0.09
CA ASP A 62 3.08 -14.13 -0.04
C ASP A 62 3.94 -14.18 1.23
N HIS A 63 3.71 -13.32 2.22
CA HIS A 63 4.44 -13.39 3.50
C HIS A 63 4.05 -14.58 4.39
N HIS A 64 3.17 -15.48 3.91
CA HIS A 64 2.75 -16.70 4.60
C HIS A 64 3.52 -17.98 4.20
N GLU A 65 4.59 -17.92 3.40
CA GLU A 65 5.39 -19.09 2.97
C GLU A 65 6.81 -19.21 3.58
N ARG A 66 7.11 -18.51 4.68
CA ARG A 66 8.34 -18.75 5.48
C ARG A 66 8.09 -19.36 6.85
N ARG A 67 7.13 -20.29 6.94
CA ARG A 67 7.00 -21.23 8.07
C ARG A 67 7.61 -22.58 7.75
#